data_AF-A0A969HMU6-F1
#
_entry.id   AF-A0A969HMU6-F1
#
_cell.length_a   1.000
_cell.length_b   1.000
_cell.length_c   1.000
_cell.angle_alpha   90.00
_cell.angle_beta   90.00
_cell.angle_gamma   90.00
#
_symmetry.space_group_name_H-M   'P 1'
#
loop_
_entity.id
_entity.type
_entity.pdbx_description
1 polymer ?
#
loop_
_entity_poly.entity_id
_entity_poly.type
_entity_poly.pdbx_seq_one_letter_code
_entity_poly.pdbx_strand_id
1 'polypeptide(L)'
;MKLVLTYWAMLVGMLGALAQENIDVQIADKKAAIHQLNQELEAHNLALEELKLRKLRQDLKSVGIPALLPSEELVEHTAMCLVYNEAHEQAKWVAHIILPEVVSGNHSRSNDFRPDPLVKTGTAVEEDFFLKTRQPDNSFLYDGFGYDRGHLAPQCRFPLVVPGPE
;
A
#
# COMPACT_ATOMS: atom_id res chain seq x y z
N MET A 1 49.86 10.24 57.49
CA MET A 1 48.70 11.09 57.11
C MET A 1 48.51 11.26 55.60
N LYS A 2 49.58 11.39 54.78
CA LYS A 2 49.44 11.57 53.31
C LYS A 2 48.89 10.34 52.56
N LEU A 3 49.21 9.11 52.98
CA LEU A 3 48.74 7.87 52.32
C LEU A 3 47.23 7.59 52.46
N VAL A 4 46.60 8.03 53.56
CA VAL A 4 45.16 7.79 53.82
C VAL A 4 44.31 8.76 52.98
N LEU A 5 44.79 9.99 52.80
CA LEU A 5 44.13 11.00 51.96
C LEU A 5 44.13 10.60 50.48
N THR A 6 45.22 9.99 49.99
CA THR A 6 45.32 9.51 48.61
C THR A 6 44.41 8.32 48.33
N TYR A 7 44.26 7.41 49.30
CA TYR A 7 43.33 6.28 49.17
C TYR A 7 41.86 6.74 49.17
N TRP A 8 41.51 7.71 50.01
CA TRP A 8 40.15 8.28 50.04
C TRP A 8 39.81 9.03 48.74
N ALA A 9 40.76 9.77 48.17
CA ALA A 9 40.58 10.44 46.89
C ALA A 9 40.42 9.46 45.71
N MET A 10 41.14 8.34 45.70
CA MET A 10 40.95 7.28 44.70
C MET A 10 39.60 6.56 44.85
N LEU A 11 39.14 6.34 46.09
CA LEU A 11 37.88 5.64 46.37
C LEU A 11 36.66 6.50 46.01
N VAL A 12 36.71 7.81 46.25
CA VAL A 12 35.67 8.77 45.82
C VAL A 12 35.68 8.95 44.29
N GLY A 13 36.85 8.94 43.65
CA GLY A 13 36.98 8.99 42.20
C GLY A 13 36.43 7.75 41.48
N MET A 14 36.61 6.55 42.07
CA MET A 14 36.04 5.30 41.54
C MET A 14 34.51 5.23 41.69
N LEU A 15 33.94 5.79 42.78
CA LEU A 15 32.49 5.81 42.99
C LEU A 15 31.75 6.75 42.03
N GLY A 16 32.36 7.87 41.62
CA GLY A 16 31.78 8.80 40.66
C GLY A 16 31.73 8.29 39.22
N ALA A 17 32.67 7.41 38.83
CA ALA A 17 32.73 6.83 37.48
C ALA A 17 31.70 5.72 37.22
N LEU A 18 31.16 5.10 38.28
CA LEU A 18 30.19 4.01 38.18
C LEU A 18 28.73 4.46 38.21
N ALA A 19 28.45 5.73 38.55
CA ALA A 19 27.09 6.25 38.74
C ALA A 19 26.58 7.12 37.57
N GLN A 20 27.43 7.43 36.60
CA GLN A 20 27.05 8.19 35.41
C GLN A 20 26.86 7.20 34.25
N GLU A 21 25.71 6.53 34.17
CA GLU A 21 25.31 5.87 32.92
C GLU A 21 25.45 6.90 31.79
N ASN A 22 26.36 6.65 30.86
CA ASN A 22 26.75 7.61 29.83
C ASN A 22 25.49 8.08 29.08
N ILE A 23 25.27 9.40 29.00
CA ILE A 23 24.12 10.01 28.31
C ILE A 23 23.98 9.47 26.88
N ASP A 24 25.11 9.14 26.23
CA ASP A 24 25.10 8.53 24.89
C ASP A 24 24.42 7.15 24.85
N VAL A 25 24.59 6.34 25.90
CA VAL A 25 23.92 5.04 26.05
C VAL A 25 22.42 5.25 26.23
N GLN A 26 22.02 6.18 27.09
CA GLN A 26 20.61 6.52 27.28
C GLN A 26 19.95 7.02 25.98
N ILE A 27 20.67 7.83 25.19
CA ILE A 27 20.19 8.28 23.87
C ILE A 27 20.05 7.10 22.91
N ALA A 28 21.02 6.18 22.87
CA ALA A 28 20.98 4.99 22.04
C ALA A 28 19.78 4.10 22.38
N ASP A 29 19.55 3.85 23.67
CA ASP A 29 18.42 3.05 24.15
C ASP A 29 17.07 3.67 23.78
N LYS A 30 16.93 5.00 23.94
CA LYS A 30 15.70 5.70 23.52
C LYS A 30 15.50 5.66 22.01
N LYS A 31 16.55 5.75 21.20
CA LYS A 31 16.46 5.58 19.74
C LYS A 31 16.01 4.18 19.35
N ALA A 32 16.56 3.14 20.00
CA ALA A 32 16.16 1.77 19.77
C ALA A 32 14.68 1.55 20.14
N ALA A 33 14.23 2.08 21.28
CA ALA A 33 12.83 2.02 21.68
C ALA A 33 11.89 2.74 20.70
N ILE A 34 12.27 3.94 20.22
CA ILE A 34 11.50 4.66 19.18
C ILE A 34 11.42 3.83 17.89
N HIS A 35 12.53 3.24 17.47
CA HIS A 35 12.55 2.39 16.27
C HIS A 35 11.62 1.20 16.40
N GLN A 36 11.65 0.50 17.54
CA GLN A 36 10.75 -0.62 17.81
C GLN A 36 9.28 -0.19 17.83
N LEU A 37 8.95 0.91 18.53
CA LEU A 37 7.59 1.43 18.57
C LEU A 37 7.09 1.83 17.18
N ASN A 38 7.95 2.39 16.33
CA ASN A 38 7.59 2.69 14.94
C ASN A 38 7.32 1.41 14.15
N GLN A 39 8.12 0.34 14.32
CA GLN A 39 7.85 -0.95 13.68
C GLN A 39 6.51 -1.55 14.12
N GLU A 40 6.20 -1.49 15.41
CA GLU A 40 4.92 -1.95 15.96
C GLU A 40 3.74 -1.11 15.44
N LEU A 41 3.92 0.23 15.37
CA LEU A 41 2.93 1.14 14.80
C LEU A 41 2.63 0.81 13.34
N GLU A 42 3.67 0.60 12.51
CA GLU A 42 3.49 0.20 11.12
C GLU A 42 2.77 -1.15 11.00
N ALA A 43 3.14 -2.14 11.82
CA ALA A 43 2.46 -3.43 11.84
C ALA A 43 0.97 -3.31 12.20
N HIS A 44 0.63 -2.50 13.20
CA HIS A 44 -0.75 -2.23 13.59
C HIS A 44 -1.52 -1.44 12.52
N ASN A 45 -0.88 -0.48 11.85
CA ASN A 45 -1.49 0.26 10.74
C ASN A 45 -1.82 -0.67 9.56
N LEU A 46 -0.90 -1.57 9.18
CA LEU A 46 -1.15 -2.57 8.15
C LEU A 46 -2.32 -3.49 8.52
N ALA A 47 -2.36 -3.96 9.77
CA ALA A 47 -3.46 -4.78 10.26
C ALA A 47 -4.80 -4.02 10.25
N LEU A 48 -4.79 -2.73 10.62
CA LEU A 48 -5.97 -1.87 10.59
C LEU A 48 -6.50 -1.69 9.15
N GLU A 49 -5.62 -1.42 8.18
CA GLU A 49 -6.04 -1.26 6.79
C GLU A 49 -6.63 -2.57 6.21
N GLU A 50 -6.05 -3.73 6.53
CA GLU A 50 -6.64 -5.02 6.14
C GLU A 50 -8.03 -5.24 6.77
N LEU A 51 -8.23 -4.88 8.04
CA LEU A 51 -9.56 -4.96 8.67
C LEU A 51 -10.57 -4.00 8.02
N LYS A 52 -10.14 -2.78 7.68
CA LYS A 52 -10.99 -1.82 6.96
C LYS A 52 -11.40 -2.36 5.59
N LEU A 53 -10.48 -2.98 4.86
CA LEU A 53 -10.75 -3.59 3.55
C LEU A 53 -11.73 -4.75 3.65
N ARG A 54 -11.60 -5.60 4.67
CA ARG A 54 -12.58 -6.67 4.95
C ARG A 54 -13.96 -6.10 5.28
N LYS A 55 -14.00 -5.06 6.11
CA LYS A 55 -15.25 -4.37 6.46
C LYS A 55 -15.91 -3.78 5.21
N LEU A 56 -15.12 -3.14 4.33
CA LEU A 56 -15.63 -2.60 3.07
C LEU A 56 -16.29 -3.68 2.22
N ARG A 57 -15.67 -4.86 2.09
CA ARG A 57 -16.26 -6.01 1.38
C ARG A 57 -17.57 -6.48 2.01
N GLN A 58 -17.65 -6.54 3.33
CA GLN A 58 -18.88 -6.89 4.05
C GLN A 58 -19.98 -5.85 3.81
N ASP A 59 -19.64 -4.57 3.93
CA ASP A 59 -20.57 -3.45 3.74
C ASP A 59 -21.07 -3.40 2.28
N LEU A 60 -20.20 -3.63 1.29
CA LEU A 60 -20.57 -3.70 -0.12
C LEU A 60 -21.61 -4.81 -0.38
N LYS A 61 -21.39 -5.99 0.22
CA LYS A 61 -22.33 -7.11 0.16
C LYS A 61 -23.63 -6.83 0.91
N SER A 62 -23.59 -6.07 2.01
CA SER A 62 -24.80 -5.77 2.79
C SER A 62 -25.67 -4.68 2.17
N VAL A 63 -25.06 -3.64 1.58
CA VAL A 63 -25.78 -2.58 0.85
C VAL A 63 -26.43 -3.16 -0.40
N GLY A 64 -25.79 -4.17 -0.99
CA GLY A 64 -26.26 -4.86 -2.17
C GLY A 64 -25.49 -4.42 -3.40
N ILE A 65 -25.27 -5.39 -4.28
CA ILE A 65 -24.68 -5.20 -5.62
C ILE A 65 -25.77 -5.40 -6.67
N PRO A 66 -25.57 -4.89 -7.91
CA PRO A 66 -26.49 -5.19 -9.01
C PRO A 66 -26.71 -6.71 -9.15
N ALA A 67 -27.96 -7.10 -9.42
CA ALA A 67 -28.30 -8.51 -9.57
C ALA A 67 -27.55 -9.13 -10.75
N LEU A 68 -26.97 -10.30 -10.53
CA LEU A 68 -26.22 -11.05 -11.53
C LEU A 68 -27.16 -11.84 -12.45
N LEU A 69 -26.89 -11.82 -13.74
CA LEU A 69 -27.49 -12.76 -14.69
C LEU A 69 -26.79 -14.13 -14.59
N PRO A 70 -27.45 -15.24 -15.01
CA PRO A 70 -26.86 -16.58 -14.91
C PRO A 70 -25.53 -16.78 -15.63
N SER A 71 -25.24 -15.96 -16.65
CA SER A 71 -24.01 -15.98 -17.43
C SER A 71 -22.93 -15.02 -16.91
N GLU A 72 -23.21 -14.26 -15.85
CA GLU A 72 -22.29 -13.26 -15.31
C GLU A 72 -21.47 -13.83 -14.16
N GLU A 73 -20.20 -13.46 -14.14
CA GLU A 73 -19.30 -13.76 -13.03
C GLU A 73 -18.99 -12.47 -12.25
N LEU A 74 -19.19 -12.52 -10.93
CA LEU A 74 -18.77 -11.46 -10.04
C LEU A 74 -17.26 -11.58 -9.77
N VAL A 75 -16.53 -10.53 -10.11
CA VAL A 75 -15.10 -10.42 -9.84
C VAL A 75 -14.91 -9.57 -8.59
N GLU A 76 -14.32 -10.17 -7.55
CA GLU A 76 -14.10 -9.51 -6.26
C GLU A 76 -12.63 -9.14 -6.07
N HIS A 77 -12.35 -7.83 -5.97
CA HIS A 77 -11.04 -7.31 -5.57
C HIS A 77 -11.06 -6.86 -4.11
N THR A 78 -9.90 -6.42 -3.63
CA THR A 78 -9.69 -5.99 -2.24
C THR A 78 -10.66 -4.89 -1.80
N ALA A 79 -10.97 -3.93 -2.69
CA ALA A 79 -11.75 -2.74 -2.37
C ALA A 79 -12.89 -2.40 -3.37
N MET A 80 -13.12 -3.26 -4.35
CA MET A 80 -14.19 -3.12 -5.32
C MET A 80 -14.64 -4.48 -5.81
N CYS A 81 -15.82 -4.55 -6.42
CA CYS A 81 -16.20 -5.68 -7.25
C CYS A 81 -16.75 -5.20 -8.58
N LEU A 82 -16.70 -6.06 -9.59
CA LEU A 82 -17.18 -5.75 -10.93
C LEU A 82 -17.79 -6.98 -11.59
N VAL A 83 -18.56 -6.74 -12.64
CA VAL A 83 -18.90 -7.76 -13.64
C VAL A 83 -18.32 -7.30 -14.97
N TYR A 84 -17.52 -8.17 -15.59
CA TYR A 84 -16.90 -7.87 -16.87
C TYR A 84 -17.80 -8.29 -18.03
N ASN A 85 -17.77 -7.52 -19.12
CA ASN A 85 -18.53 -7.77 -20.34
C ASN A 85 -17.58 -8.04 -21.49
N GLU A 86 -17.34 -9.33 -21.75
CA GLU A 86 -16.46 -9.83 -22.82
C GLU A 86 -16.77 -9.21 -24.18
N ALA A 87 -18.05 -9.10 -24.55
CA ALA A 87 -18.43 -8.60 -25.86
C ALA A 87 -18.01 -7.14 -26.12
N HIS A 88 -17.71 -6.38 -25.05
CA HIS A 88 -17.31 -4.99 -25.12
C HIS A 88 -15.93 -4.73 -24.51
N GLU A 89 -15.25 -5.76 -24.00
CA GLU A 89 -13.96 -5.66 -23.30
C GLU A 89 -13.95 -4.58 -22.19
N GLN A 90 -15.09 -4.41 -21.50
CA GLN A 90 -15.27 -3.40 -20.45
C GLN A 90 -16.11 -3.94 -19.30
N ALA A 91 -15.99 -3.34 -18.12
CA ALA A 91 -16.87 -3.67 -17.01
C ALA A 91 -18.31 -3.24 -17.33
N LYS A 92 -19.27 -4.16 -17.15
CA LYS A 92 -20.70 -3.87 -17.21
C LYS A 92 -21.10 -2.90 -16.09
N TRP A 93 -20.49 -3.10 -14.92
CA TRP A 93 -20.60 -2.21 -13.77
C TRP A 93 -19.42 -2.44 -12.83
N VAL A 94 -19.11 -1.43 -12.03
CA VAL A 94 -18.14 -1.50 -10.92
C VAL A 94 -18.80 -0.95 -9.67
N ALA A 95 -18.63 -1.62 -8.54
CA ALA A 95 -19.13 -1.20 -7.24
C ALA A 95 -17.97 -1.03 -6.25
N HIS A 96 -17.94 0.11 -5.56
CA HIS A 96 -16.95 0.41 -4.53
C HIS A 96 -17.56 1.38 -3.50
N ILE A 97 -16.96 1.47 -2.31
CA ILE A 97 -17.36 2.41 -1.26
C ILE A 97 -16.26 3.45 -1.09
N ILE A 98 -16.66 4.73 -1.03
CA ILE A 98 -15.76 5.83 -0.71
C ILE A 98 -15.78 6.04 0.81
N LEU A 99 -14.59 5.93 1.40
CA LEU A 99 -14.39 6.12 2.83
C LEU A 99 -13.92 7.57 3.11
N PRO A 100 -14.28 8.18 4.25
CA PRO A 100 -13.94 9.59 4.55
C PRO A 100 -12.45 9.93 4.50
N GLU A 101 -11.56 8.96 4.77
CA GLU A 101 -10.11 9.21 4.76
C GLU A 101 -9.55 9.45 3.34
N VAL A 102 -10.37 9.36 2.30
CA VAL A 102 -10.04 9.84 0.95
C VAL A 102 -9.59 11.30 0.95
N VAL A 103 -10.10 12.12 1.89
CA VAL A 103 -9.76 13.55 2.00
C VAL A 103 -8.32 13.78 2.46
N SER A 104 -7.78 12.86 3.26
CA SER A 104 -6.43 12.95 3.82
C SER A 104 -5.41 12.07 3.09
N GLY A 105 -5.84 11.26 2.12
CA GLY A 105 -4.99 10.33 1.40
C GLY A 105 -4.08 11.03 0.38
N ASN A 106 -2.78 10.75 0.43
CA ASN A 106 -1.78 11.26 -0.51
C ASN A 106 -1.22 10.16 -1.43
N HIS A 107 -2.05 9.18 -1.80
CA HIS A 107 -1.61 8.12 -2.71
C HIS A 107 -1.49 8.65 -4.14
N SER A 108 -0.30 8.53 -4.71
CA SER A 108 -0.05 8.86 -6.12
C SER A 108 -0.65 7.77 -7.02
N ARG A 109 -1.11 8.20 -8.19
CA ARG A 109 -1.54 7.29 -9.26
C ARG A 109 -0.35 6.90 -10.12
N SER A 110 -0.15 5.60 -10.37
CA SER A 110 0.65 5.11 -11.48
C SER A 110 -0.21 4.90 -12.72
N ASN A 111 0.34 5.13 -13.91
CA ASN A 111 -0.29 4.78 -15.19
C ASN A 111 0.18 3.39 -15.68
N ASP A 112 0.40 2.46 -14.75
CA ASP A 112 0.77 1.07 -15.01
C ASP A 112 -0.50 0.22 -15.12
N PHE A 113 -1.06 0.19 -16.32
CA PHE A 113 -2.26 -0.58 -16.64
C PHE A 113 -1.86 -2.02 -16.96
N ARG A 114 -2.49 -2.98 -16.28
CA ARG A 114 -2.23 -4.41 -16.45
C ARG A 114 -3.54 -5.16 -16.68
N PRO A 115 -3.53 -6.25 -17.46
CA PRO A 115 -4.69 -7.12 -17.58
C PRO A 115 -5.11 -7.66 -16.21
N ASP A 116 -6.41 -7.79 -15.99
CA ASP A 116 -6.95 -8.27 -14.72
C ASP A 116 -6.78 -9.79 -14.61
N PRO A 117 -5.98 -10.31 -13.66
CA PRO A 117 -5.77 -11.74 -13.51
C PRO A 117 -6.99 -12.50 -12.98
N LEU A 118 -7.99 -11.80 -12.42
CA LEU A 118 -9.19 -12.43 -11.86
C LEU A 118 -10.30 -12.64 -12.91
N VAL A 119 -10.20 -11.98 -14.08
CA VAL A 119 -11.10 -12.24 -15.22
C VAL A 119 -10.52 -13.39 -16.05
N LYS A 120 -11.14 -14.58 -15.96
CA LYS A 120 -10.61 -15.84 -16.52
C LYS A 120 -10.43 -15.84 -18.04
N THR A 121 -11.26 -15.08 -18.71
CA THR A 121 -11.33 -14.90 -20.17
C THR A 121 -10.30 -13.90 -20.68
N GLY A 122 -9.64 -13.16 -19.79
CA GLY A 122 -8.77 -12.05 -20.13
C GLY A 122 -9.50 -10.71 -20.08
N THR A 123 -8.73 -9.64 -20.22
CA THR A 123 -9.26 -8.28 -20.35
C THR A 123 -8.45 -7.53 -21.38
N ALA A 124 -9.01 -6.42 -21.86
CA ALA A 124 -8.32 -5.44 -22.69
C ALA A 124 -6.85 -5.22 -22.30
N VAL A 125 -5.98 -5.24 -23.31
CA VAL A 125 -4.53 -5.09 -23.21
C VAL A 125 -4.09 -3.73 -23.77
N GLU A 126 -2.81 -3.39 -23.67
CA GLU A 126 -2.33 -2.09 -24.14
C GLU A 126 -2.49 -1.91 -25.66
N GLU A 127 -2.34 -3.00 -26.41
CA GLU A 127 -2.46 -3.03 -27.86
C GLU A 127 -3.87 -2.68 -28.37
N ASP A 128 -4.90 -2.78 -27.51
CA ASP A 128 -6.27 -2.39 -27.86
C ASP A 128 -6.47 -0.86 -27.87
N PHE A 129 -5.59 -0.13 -27.17
CA PHE A 129 -5.67 1.32 -27.03
C PHE A 129 -4.63 2.07 -27.87
N PHE A 130 -3.50 1.42 -28.17
CA PHE A 130 -2.37 2.05 -28.85
C PHE A 130 -1.74 1.13 -29.89
N LEU A 131 -1.38 1.71 -31.03
CA LEU A 131 -0.40 1.13 -31.93
C LEU A 131 1.01 1.49 -31.45
N LYS A 132 1.83 0.46 -31.19
CA LYS A 132 3.25 0.63 -30.88
C LYS A 132 4.10 0.39 -32.11
N THR A 133 4.82 1.43 -32.54
CA THR A 133 5.80 1.31 -33.63
C THR A 133 7.21 1.49 -33.08
N ARG A 134 8.08 0.50 -33.28
CA ARG A 134 9.49 0.62 -32.93
C ARG A 134 10.20 1.55 -33.92
N GLN A 135 10.86 2.56 -33.39
CA GLN A 135 11.60 3.54 -34.17
C GLN A 135 13.07 3.09 -34.38
N PRO A 136 13.79 3.68 -35.37
CA PRO A 136 15.19 3.34 -35.65
C PRO A 136 16.16 3.56 -34.48
N ASP A 137 15.80 4.42 -33.52
CA ASP A 137 16.57 4.72 -32.31
C ASP A 137 16.28 3.77 -31.13
N ASN A 138 15.54 2.67 -31.38
CA ASN A 138 15.00 1.75 -30.38
C ASN A 138 13.94 2.34 -29.43
N SER A 139 13.46 3.56 -29.64
CA SER A 139 12.29 4.07 -28.93
C SER A 139 10.99 3.49 -29.50
N PHE A 140 9.90 3.62 -28.74
CA PHE A 140 8.55 3.26 -29.21
C PHE A 140 7.72 4.53 -29.42
N LEU A 141 7.13 4.65 -30.61
CA LEU A 141 6.07 5.61 -30.88
C LEU A 141 4.73 4.95 -30.53
N TYR A 142 3.91 5.66 -29.75
CA TYR A 142 2.56 5.25 -29.38
C TYR A 142 1.56 6.12 -30.14
N ASP A 143 0.72 5.50 -30.96
CA ASP A 143 -0.38 6.16 -31.66
C ASP A 143 -1.70 5.65 -31.09
N GLY A 144 -2.37 6.50 -30.31
CA GLY A 144 -3.62 6.15 -29.64
C GLY A 144 -4.82 6.44 -30.52
N PHE A 145 -5.88 5.62 -30.40
CA PHE A 145 -7.09 5.78 -31.22
C PHE A 145 -8.01 6.95 -30.79
N GLY A 146 -7.52 7.87 -29.97
CA GLY A 146 -8.29 9.00 -29.42
C GLY A 146 -9.10 8.70 -28.16
N TYR A 147 -8.84 7.56 -27.51
CA TYR A 147 -9.49 7.14 -26.27
C TYR A 147 -8.50 7.01 -25.11
N ASP A 148 -8.89 7.47 -23.93
CA ASP A 148 -8.13 7.30 -22.69
C ASP A 148 -8.54 6.01 -21.95
N ARG A 149 -7.59 5.41 -21.22
CA ARG A 149 -7.84 4.31 -20.27
C ARG A 149 -8.41 4.86 -18.96
N GLY A 150 -9.69 5.22 -18.97
CA GLY A 150 -10.41 5.81 -17.85
C GLY A 150 -10.74 4.81 -16.73
N HIS A 151 -10.56 5.21 -15.47
CA HIS A 151 -10.91 4.39 -14.32
C HIS A 151 -12.39 4.54 -13.94
N LEU A 152 -13.09 3.41 -13.73
CA LEU A 152 -14.46 3.41 -13.22
C LEU A 152 -14.53 3.49 -11.68
N ALA A 153 -13.58 2.85 -10.98
CA ALA A 153 -13.36 3.08 -9.56
C ALA A 153 -12.19 4.04 -9.36
N PRO A 154 -12.35 5.13 -8.59
CA PRO A 154 -11.28 6.09 -8.34
C PRO A 154 -10.13 5.42 -7.56
N GLN A 155 -8.95 5.41 -8.17
CA GLN A 155 -7.74 4.75 -7.64
C GLN A 155 -7.16 5.37 -6.36
N CYS A 156 -7.74 6.45 -5.84
CA CYS A 156 -7.17 7.29 -4.76
C CYS A 156 -6.88 6.60 -3.41
N ARG A 157 -7.05 5.27 -3.29
CA ARG A 157 -6.80 4.58 -2.02
C ARG A 157 -6.29 3.14 -2.10
N PHE A 158 -6.37 2.43 -3.23
CA PHE A 158 -6.12 1.00 -3.22
C PHE A 158 -5.13 0.56 -4.30
N PRO A 159 -3.99 -0.06 -3.94
CA PRO A 159 -3.25 -0.84 -4.91
C PRO A 159 -4.16 -2.01 -5.33
N LEU A 160 -4.52 -2.06 -6.62
CA LEU A 160 -5.35 -3.13 -7.18
C LEU A 160 -4.67 -4.50 -7.11
N VAL A 161 -3.35 -4.50 -6.89
CA VAL A 161 -2.50 -5.66 -6.67
C VAL A 161 -1.66 -5.36 -5.43
N VAL A 162 -1.80 -6.17 -4.38
CA VAL A 162 -0.78 -6.19 -3.30
C VAL A 162 0.52 -6.62 -3.97
N PRO A 163 1.60 -5.81 -3.91
CA PRO A 163 2.88 -6.24 -4.45
C PRO A 163 3.28 -7.54 -3.75
N GLY A 164 3.49 -8.59 -4.54
CA GLY A 164 4.08 -9.83 -4.03
C GLY A 164 5.47 -9.54 -3.48
N PRO A 165 5.98 -10.38 -2.56
CA PRO A 165 7.36 -10.22 -2.10
C PRO A 165 8.30 -10.33 -3.31
N GLU A 166 9.20 -9.35 -3.44
CA GLU A 166 10.35 -9.39 -4.35
C GLU A 166 11.33 -10.51 -3.97
#